data_AF-A0AAV8Y144-F1
#
_entry.id   AF-A0AAV8Y144-F1
#
_cell.length_a   1.000
_cell.length_b   1.000
_cell.length_c   1.000
_cell.angle_alpha   90.00
_cell.angle_beta   90.00
_cell.angle_gamma   90.00
#
_symmetry.space_group_name_H-M   'P 1'
#
loop_
_entity.id
_entity.type
_entity.pdbx_description
1 polymer ?
#
loop_
_entity_poly.entity_id
_entity_poly.type
_entity_poly.pdbx_seq_one_letter_code
_entity_poly.pdbx_strand_id
1 'polypeptide(L)'
;MTSIFINTEINPTENAMLKVNRRNAGRPCQARTILVEEEILERVDENPETSVRLLERQVRVSKSTIYRVLTEQLIRPFHIPPVQELLPHDLAARLQFSQIIQQYRADDMDFHKKILFTYE
;
A
#
# COMPACT_ATOMS: atom_id res chain seq x y z
N MET A 1 -18.61 26.91 18.69
CA MET A 1 -19.46 27.21 17.52
C MET A 1 -19.82 25.89 16.87
N THR A 2 -21.06 25.47 17.11
CA THR A 2 -21.59 24.14 16.87
C THR A 2 -22.11 24.09 15.44
N SER A 3 -21.43 23.40 14.52
CA SER A 3 -21.92 23.24 13.15
C SER A 3 -23.03 22.21 13.11
N ILE A 4 -24.22 22.69 12.80
CA ILE A 4 -25.48 21.98 12.68
C ILE A 4 -25.52 21.24 11.33
N PHE A 5 -25.89 19.96 11.37
CA PHE A 5 -26.13 19.10 10.22
C PHE A 5 -27.28 19.65 9.35
N ILE A 6 -27.07 19.75 8.04
CA ILE A 6 -28.16 19.96 7.07
C ILE A 6 -28.48 18.61 6.41
N ASN A 7 -29.50 17.95 6.96
CA ASN A 7 -30.26 16.93 6.25
C ASN A 7 -31.16 17.66 5.25
N THR A 8 -30.83 17.59 3.95
CA THR A 8 -31.78 18.02 2.92
C THR A 8 -32.72 16.86 2.64
N GLU A 9 -33.95 17.00 3.15
CA GLU A 9 -35.09 16.14 2.85
C GLU A 9 -35.36 16.13 1.35
N ILE A 10 -35.23 14.96 0.72
CA ILE A 10 -35.78 14.70 -0.62
C ILE A 10 -37.15 14.07 -0.37
N ASN A 11 -38.21 14.85 -0.60
CA ASN A 11 -39.61 14.42 -0.53
C ASN A 11 -39.85 13.09 -1.27
N PRO A 12 -40.37 12.03 -0.60
CA PRO A 12 -40.72 10.79 -1.26
C PRO A 12 -42.21 10.83 -1.64
N THR A 13 -42.53 11.50 -2.74
CA THR A 13 -43.87 11.38 -3.32
C THR A 13 -43.95 10.06 -4.09
N GLU A 14 -44.67 9.11 -3.49
CA GLU A 14 -45.42 8.03 -4.14
C GLU A 14 -44.64 7.05 -5.03
N ASN A 15 -44.31 5.88 -4.46
CA ASN A 15 -44.05 4.63 -5.18
C ASN A 15 -42.97 4.64 -6.28
N ALA A 16 -41.99 5.54 -6.22
CA ALA A 16 -40.71 5.26 -6.85
C ALA A 16 -39.98 4.23 -5.99
N MET A 17 -40.16 2.93 -6.28
CA MET A 17 -39.15 1.93 -5.94
C MET A 17 -37.80 2.53 -6.36
N LEU A 18 -37.00 3.01 -5.40
CA LEU A 18 -35.59 3.28 -5.63
C LEU A 18 -35.01 1.93 -6.04
N LYS A 19 -34.98 1.68 -7.35
CA LYS A 19 -34.32 0.52 -7.92
C LYS A 19 -32.86 0.69 -7.55
N VAL A 20 -32.46 0.04 -6.45
CA VAL A 20 -31.06 -0.04 -6.04
C VAL A 20 -30.28 -0.34 -7.30
N ASN A 21 -29.34 0.53 -7.66
CA ASN A 21 -28.59 0.39 -8.88
C ASN A 21 -27.67 -0.85 -8.75
N ARG A 22 -28.22 -2.01 -9.12
CA ARG A 22 -27.57 -3.32 -9.04
C ARG A 22 -26.58 -3.58 -10.18
N ARG A 23 -26.26 -2.57 -11.00
CA ARG A 23 -25.28 -2.71 -12.09
C ARG A 23 -23.90 -3.17 -11.59
N ASN A 24 -23.59 -2.90 -10.32
CA ASN A 24 -22.39 -3.37 -9.62
C ASN A 24 -22.69 -4.37 -8.48
N ALA A 25 -23.92 -4.89 -8.40
CA ALA A 25 -24.25 -5.96 -7.47
C ALA A 25 -23.78 -7.29 -8.08
N GLY A 26 -22.45 -7.44 -8.18
CA GLY A 26 -21.83 -8.71 -8.51
C GLY A 26 -22.22 -9.79 -7.50
N ARG A 27 -21.74 -11.03 -7.74
CA ARG A 27 -21.99 -12.15 -6.83
C ARG A 27 -21.59 -11.75 -5.39
N PRO A 28 -22.51 -11.84 -4.40
CA PRO A 28 -22.16 -11.59 -3.01
C PRO A 28 -21.05 -12.56 -2.62
N CYS A 29 -19.89 -12.01 -2.25
CA CYS A 29 -18.73 -12.79 -1.89
C CYS A 29 -18.94 -13.34 -0.46
N GLN A 30 -19.66 -14.47 -0.35
CA GLN A 30 -19.97 -15.13 0.92
C GLN A 30 -18.72 -15.61 1.70
N ALA A 31 -17.51 -15.47 1.14
CA ALA A 31 -16.26 -15.92 1.74
C ALA A 31 -15.51 -14.84 2.56
N ARG A 32 -15.97 -13.58 2.56
CA ARG A 32 -15.38 -12.50 3.38
C ARG A 32 -16.04 -12.47 4.75
N THR A 33 -15.49 -13.23 5.69
CA THR A 33 -15.77 -13.06 7.11
C THR A 33 -14.86 -11.95 7.62
N ILE A 34 -15.38 -10.99 8.39
CA ILE A 34 -14.60 -9.87 8.95
C ILE A 34 -13.32 -10.37 9.64
N LEU A 35 -13.44 -11.47 10.40
CA LEU A 35 -12.32 -12.15 11.06
C LEU A 35 -11.18 -12.54 10.13
N VAL A 36 -11.51 -12.98 8.90
CA VAL A 36 -10.51 -13.38 7.90
C VAL A 36 -9.78 -12.17 7.34
N GLU A 37 -10.46 -11.03 7.22
CA GLU A 37 -9.84 -9.79 6.78
C GLU A 37 -8.89 -9.24 7.85
N GLU A 38 -9.33 -9.20 9.10
CA GLU A 38 -8.51 -8.81 10.24
C GLU A 38 -7.26 -9.69 10.34
N GLU A 39 -7.43 -11.01 10.18
CA GLU A 39 -6.33 -11.97 10.20
C GLU A 39 -5.31 -11.76 9.06
N ILE A 40 -5.76 -11.32 7.87
CA ILE A 40 -4.87 -10.97 6.76
C ILE A 40 -4.11 -9.68 7.08
N LEU A 41 -4.80 -8.67 7.63
CA LEU A 41 -4.22 -7.37 7.92
C LEU A 41 -3.21 -7.42 9.06
N GLU A 42 -3.51 -8.15 10.13
CA GLU A 42 -2.61 -8.34 11.28
C GLU A 42 -1.28 -8.95 10.83
N ARG A 43 -1.31 -9.99 9.99
CA ARG A 43 -0.08 -10.62 9.47
C ARG A 43 0.75 -9.71 8.58
N VAL A 44 0.10 -8.83 7.83
CA VAL A 44 0.79 -7.87 6.98
C VAL A 44 1.41 -6.75 7.83
N ASP A 45 0.76 -6.38 8.94
CA ASP A 45 1.30 -5.40 9.89
C ASP A 45 2.51 -5.96 10.65
N GLU A 46 2.46 -7.23 11.06
CA GLU A 46 3.58 -7.94 11.71
C GLU A 46 4.80 -8.07 10.79
N ASN A 47 4.58 -8.39 9.51
CA ASN A 47 5.65 -8.52 8.53
C ASN A 47 5.19 -8.01 7.15
N PRO A 48 5.52 -6.75 6.80
CA PRO A 48 5.08 -6.13 5.53
C PRO A 48 5.73 -6.76 4.29
N GLU A 49 6.82 -7.52 4.45
CA GLU A 49 7.50 -8.21 3.35
C GLU A 49 6.82 -9.55 2.97
N THR A 50 5.76 -9.93 3.69
CA THR A 50 5.03 -11.18 3.47
C THR A 50 4.41 -11.22 2.08
N SER A 51 4.81 -12.21 1.27
CA SER A 51 4.22 -12.39 -0.05
C SER A 51 2.74 -12.82 0.04
N VAL A 52 1.92 -12.39 -0.93
CA VAL A 52 0.51 -12.83 -1.03
C VAL A 52 0.37 -14.35 -1.13
N ARG A 53 1.36 -15.02 -1.73
CA ARG A 53 1.38 -16.49 -1.80
C ARG A 53 1.64 -17.13 -0.43
N LEU A 54 2.42 -16.49 0.43
CA LEU A 54 2.64 -16.94 1.81
C LEU A 54 1.36 -16.74 2.64
N LEU A 55 0.70 -15.59 2.51
CA LEU A 55 -0.59 -15.30 3.15
C LEU A 55 -1.67 -16.32 2.75
N GLU A 56 -1.76 -16.70 1.47
CA GLU A 56 -2.70 -17.73 1.01
C GLU A 56 -2.49 -19.06 1.75
N ARG A 57 -1.23 -19.47 1.98
CA ARG A 57 -0.92 -20.71 2.69
C ARG A 57 -1.24 -20.63 4.17
N GLN A 58 -1.07 -19.46 4.79
CA GLN A 58 -1.30 -19.23 6.22
C GLN A 58 -2.79 -19.14 6.53
N VAL A 59 -3.52 -18.27 5.80
CA VAL A 59 -4.94 -17.95 6.06
C VAL A 59 -5.88 -18.91 5.32
N ARG A 60 -5.37 -19.68 4.34
CA ARG A 60 -6.16 -20.61 3.49
C ARG A 60 -7.26 -19.93 2.67
N VAL A 61 -6.97 -18.70 2.25
CA VAL A 61 -7.86 -17.87 1.44
C VAL A 61 -7.24 -17.67 0.07
N SER A 62 -8.06 -17.65 -0.98
CA SER A 62 -7.56 -17.46 -2.34
C SER A 62 -6.77 -16.16 -2.48
N LYS A 63 -5.68 -16.18 -3.26
CA LYS A 63 -4.90 -14.96 -3.56
C LYS A 63 -5.75 -13.79 -4.03
N SER A 64 -6.78 -14.06 -4.84
CA SER A 64 -7.67 -13.02 -5.37
C SER A 64 -8.42 -12.27 -4.26
N THR A 65 -8.84 -12.99 -3.22
CA THR A 65 -9.51 -12.39 -2.06
C THR A 65 -8.51 -11.58 -1.24
N ILE A 66 -7.31 -12.11 -1.00
CA ILE A 66 -6.24 -11.40 -0.28
C ILE A 66 -5.86 -10.10 -1.02
N TYR A 67 -5.62 -10.18 -2.33
CA TYR A 67 -5.32 -8.99 -3.14
C TYR A 67 -6.42 -7.92 -3.04
N ARG A 68 -7.69 -8.34 -3.05
CA ARG A 68 -8.81 -7.40 -2.93
C ARG A 68 -8.82 -6.73 -1.56
N VAL A 69 -8.65 -7.48 -0.47
CA VAL A 69 -8.57 -6.93 0.90
C VAL A 69 -7.44 -5.92 1.00
N LEU A 70 -6.24 -6.26 0.52
CA LEU A 70 -5.08 -5.36 0.57
C LEU A 70 -5.30 -4.10 -0.27
N THR A 71 -5.88 -4.23 -1.47
CA THR A 71 -6.17 -3.09 -2.35
C THR A 71 -7.23 -2.16 -1.74
N GLU A 72 -8.25 -2.70 -1.10
CA GLU A 72 -9.29 -1.92 -0.42
C GLU A 72 -8.76 -1.15 0.80
N GLN A 73 -7.78 -1.72 1.50
CA GLN A 73 -7.06 -1.03 2.60
C GLN A 73 -5.91 -0.14 2.10
N LEU A 74 -5.79 0.05 0.79
CA LEU A 74 -4.72 0.84 0.15
C LEU A 74 -3.30 0.31 0.42
N ILE A 75 -3.17 -0.95 0.82
CA ILE A 75 -1.90 -1.63 1.05
C ILE A 75 -1.40 -2.18 -0.28
N ARG A 76 -0.18 -1.80 -0.66
CA ARG A 76 0.51 -2.31 -1.84
C ARG A 76 1.53 -3.35 -1.39
N PRO A 77 1.31 -4.66 -1.65
CA PRO A 77 2.29 -5.68 -1.30
C PRO A 77 3.58 -5.38 -2.06
N PHE A 78 4.65 -5.08 -1.33
CA PHE A 78 5.96 -4.83 -1.90
C PHE A 78 6.94 -5.83 -1.30
N HIS A 79 7.36 -6.81 -2.10
CA HIS A 79 8.45 -7.69 -1.74
C HIS A 79 9.74 -7.00 -2.16
N ILE A 80 10.55 -6.56 -1.20
CA ILE A 80 11.88 -6.00 -1.47
C ILE A 80 12.79 -7.18 -1.83
N PRO A 81 13.19 -7.37 -3.11
CA PRO A 81 14.22 -8.36 -3.39
C PRO A 81 15.52 -7.89 -2.72
N PRO A 82 16.26 -8.77 -2.02
CA PRO A 82 17.57 -8.41 -1.52
C PRO A 82 18.47 -8.10 -2.73
N VAL A 83 18.80 -6.83 -2.92
CA VAL A 83 19.74 -6.39 -3.95
C VAL A 83 21.14 -6.45 -3.35
N GLN A 84 21.86 -7.52 -3.71
CA GLN A 84 23.25 -7.81 -3.31
C GLN A 84 23.42 -7.99 -1.79
N GLU A 85 24.44 -8.75 -1.38
CA GLU A 85 24.76 -8.98 0.04
C GLU A 85 25.24 -7.68 0.69
N LEU A 86 24.30 -6.81 1.07
CA LEU A 86 24.58 -5.59 1.83
C LEU A 86 25.19 -6.00 3.18
N LEU A 87 26.48 -5.68 3.35
CA LEU A 87 27.15 -5.87 4.61
C LEU A 87 26.64 -4.83 5.63
N PRO A 88 26.65 -5.13 6.93
CA PRO A 88 26.17 -4.19 7.96
C PRO A 88 26.83 -2.80 7.91
N HIS A 89 28.08 -2.73 7.41
CA HIS A 89 28.85 -1.49 7.28
C HIS A 89 28.48 -0.67 6.03
N ASP A 90 27.86 -1.30 5.02
CA ASP A 90 27.54 -0.63 3.76
C ASP A 90 26.48 0.45 3.93
N LEU A 91 25.53 0.24 4.86
CA LEU A 91 24.50 1.24 5.15
C LEU A 91 25.14 2.54 5.63
N ALA A 92 26.08 2.47 6.57
CA ALA A 92 26.78 3.64 7.08
C ALA A 92 27.59 4.33 5.97
N ALA A 93 28.35 3.58 5.18
CA ALA A 93 29.13 4.12 4.07
C ALA A 93 28.25 4.81 3.01
N ARG A 94 27.11 4.19 2.65
CA ARG A 94 26.14 4.75 1.69
C ARG A 94 25.49 6.02 2.22
N LEU A 95 25.15 6.07 3.51
CA LEU A 95 24.59 7.26 4.15
C LEU A 95 25.60 8.41 4.15
N GLN A 96 26.84 8.14 4.54
CA GLN A 96 27.92 9.15 4.51
C GLN A 96 28.15 9.68 3.10
N PHE A 97 28.29 8.80 2.11
CA PHE A 97 28.39 9.22 0.70
C PHE A 97 27.21 10.10 0.27
N SER A 98 25.97 9.69 0.58
CA SER A 98 24.77 10.44 0.21
C SER A 98 24.71 11.82 0.89
N GLN A 99 25.19 11.93 2.12
CA GLN A 99 25.27 13.20 2.84
C GLN A 99 26.32 14.13 2.21
N ILE A 100 27.49 13.59 1.88
CA ILE A 100 28.57 14.33 1.22
C ILE A 100 28.09 14.89 -0.13
N ILE A 101 27.45 14.06 -0.96
CA ILE A 101 26.91 14.50 -2.26
C ILE A 101 25.83 15.57 -2.09
N GLN A 102 24.98 15.47 -1.05
CA GLN A 102 23.99 16.50 -0.75
C GLN A 102 24.63 17.83 -0.35
N GLN A 103 25.72 17.81 0.42
CA GLN A 103 26.47 19.02 0.77
C GLN A 103 27.06 19.68 -0.47
N TYR A 104 27.73 18.92 -1.33
CA TYR A 104 28.26 19.46 -2.59
C TYR A 104 27.18 20.02 -3.51
N ARG A 105 25.98 19.42 -3.51
CA ARG A 105 24.83 19.94 -4.25
C ARG A 105 24.30 21.25 -3.67
N ALA A 106 24.35 21.42 -2.34
CA ALA A 106 23.91 22.65 -1.69
C ALA A 106 24.84 23.84 -2.04
N ASP A 107 26.14 23.56 -2.16
CA ASP A 107 27.14 24.57 -2.56
C ASP A 107 27.12 24.81 -4.09
N ASP A 108 26.94 23.76 -4.89
CA ASP A 108 26.87 23.81 -6.35
C ASP A 108 25.78 22.85 -6.88
N MET A 109 24.66 23.44 -7.30
CA MET A 109 23.52 22.69 -7.83
C MET A 109 23.87 21.81 -9.05
N ASP A 110 24.89 22.18 -9.82
CA ASP A 110 25.35 21.50 -11.03
C ASP A 110 26.56 20.57 -10.78
N PHE A 111 26.92 20.33 -9.51
CA PHE A 111 28.03 19.47 -9.12
C PHE A 111 28.03 18.09 -9.80
N HIS A 112 26.85 17.52 -10.03
CA HIS A 112 26.69 16.22 -10.71
C HIS A 112 27.35 16.16 -12.10
N LYS A 113 27.48 17.30 -12.81
CA LYS A 113 28.15 17.36 -14.12
C LYS A 113 29.67 17.20 -14.04
N LYS A 114 30.24 17.36 -12.84
CA LYS A 114 31.68 17.25 -12.57
C LYS A 114 32.09 15.83 -12.18
N ILE A 115 31.12 14.93 -11.97
CA ILE A 115 31.39 13.53 -11.62
C ILE A 115 31.65 12.74 -12.91
N LEU A 116 32.89 12.28 -13.08
CA LEU A 116 33.24 11.36 -14.15
C LEU A 116 33.19 9.92 -13.61
N PHE A 117 32.29 9.11 -14.17
CA PHE A 117 32.24 7.68 -13.87
C PHE A 117 33.19 6.94 -14.82
N THR A 118 34.15 6.25 -14.25
CA THR A 118 34.98 5.28 -14.96
C THR A 118 34.50 3.88 -14.60
N TYR A 119 34.27 3.04 -15.60
CA TYR A 119 34.17 1.60 -15.42
C TYR A 119 35.53 0.99 -15.72
N GLU A 120 35.94 -0.01 -14.92
CA GLU A 120 36.98 -0.96 -15.33
C GLU A 120 36.41 -1.99 -16.29
#